data_AF-A0AAU9LAA3-F1
#
_entry.id   AF-A0AAU9LAA3-F1
#
_cell.length_a   1.000
_cell.length_b   1.000
_cell.length_c   1.000
_cell.angle_alpha   90.00
_cell.angle_beta   90.00
_cell.angle_gamma   90.00
#
_symmetry.space_group_name_H-M   'P 1'
#
loop_
_entity.id
_entity.type
_entity.pdbx_description
1 polymer ?
#
loop_
_entity_poly.entity_id
_entity_poly.type
_entity_poly.pdbx_seq_one_letter_code
_entity_poly.pdbx_strand_id
1 'polypeptide(L)'
;MAVRRQRQSLESDAVIMQEEEHEQRHEEQKLEMMDDMRQDGDDEEDDGVGGKRRLFRFKPAFDVVLVREVIRSFPWSAGYGRTRSAWMNVATQVQTMLESMKGVAFTRGSALDHAIVKRRVDMLLEAFRKNEMSGLRGSGTPEEFDMRNKLLAILARVVDEQTLNKGAMREKRVQSALQAAQRSLQDLEGTVGIVLPSSAVLTPPPAVTTPPATLMPIAPAPVASPAIPSHGSSSPVPPGITVQHNVQQNGSNKRPLRTATVSVASPIQEVKRPRVAVDTTLVMEERKLLLEERRVALEEERLAWEKHKYQQDGRERQALLDVLRAQSSLVTELLTHLRSSTISSTTHDL
;
A
#
# COMPACT_ATOMS: atom_id res chain seq x y z
N MET A 1 56.60 13.44 51.30
CA MET A 1 57.06 13.25 49.89
C MET A 1 56.30 12.17 49.12
N ALA A 2 55.72 11.15 49.75
CA ALA A 2 54.98 10.08 49.06
C ALA A 2 53.71 10.56 48.31
N VAL A 3 52.96 11.51 48.87
CA VAL A 3 51.70 12.02 48.28
C VAL A 3 51.91 12.77 46.95
N ARG A 4 53.11 13.36 46.74
CA ARG A 4 53.41 14.13 45.52
C ARG A 4 53.68 13.23 44.30
N ARG A 5 54.18 12.01 44.51
CA ARG A 5 54.40 11.03 43.43
C ARG A 5 53.09 10.42 42.93
N GLN A 6 52.12 10.20 43.81
CA GLN A 6 50.85 9.58 43.43
C GLN A 6 49.99 10.51 42.57
N ARG A 7 50.08 11.82 42.76
CA ARG A 7 49.41 12.81 41.89
C ARG A 7 50.00 12.88 40.48
N GLN A 8 51.33 12.80 40.37
CA GLN A 8 52.00 12.81 39.05
C GLN A 8 51.70 11.55 38.23
N SER A 9 51.48 10.41 38.89
CA SER A 9 51.09 9.17 38.20
C SER A 9 49.70 9.27 37.56
N LEU A 10 48.73 9.83 38.29
CA LEU A 10 47.35 9.96 37.79
C LEU A 10 47.21 11.02 36.69
N GLU A 11 48.02 12.08 36.74
CA GLU A 11 48.08 13.07 35.65
C GLU A 11 48.72 12.50 34.39
N SER A 12 49.68 11.57 34.52
CA SER A 12 50.29 10.91 33.35
C SER A 12 49.33 9.93 32.68
N ASP A 13 48.55 9.15 33.45
CA ASP A 13 47.55 8.24 32.90
C ASP A 13 46.39 8.99 32.21
N ALA A 14 46.01 10.17 32.72
CA ALA A 14 44.95 10.99 32.12
C ALA A 14 45.35 11.56 30.75
N VAL A 15 46.63 11.86 30.54
CA VAL A 15 47.14 12.36 29.25
C VAL A 15 47.17 11.24 28.22
N ILE A 16 47.59 10.03 28.62
CA ILE A 16 47.63 8.86 27.73
C ILE A 16 46.21 8.49 27.25
N MET A 17 45.21 8.51 28.14
CA MET A 17 43.83 8.23 27.74
C MET A 17 43.26 9.27 26.77
N GLN A 18 43.66 10.55 26.88
CA GLN A 18 43.20 11.58 25.92
C GLN A 18 43.85 11.43 24.55
N GLU A 19 45.10 10.96 24.48
CA GLU A 19 45.80 10.73 23.22
C GLU A 19 45.22 9.50 22.48
N GLU A 20 44.93 8.42 23.20
CA GLU A 20 44.27 7.23 22.63
C GLU A 20 42.85 7.53 22.11
N GLU A 21 42.07 8.37 22.81
CA GLU A 21 40.72 8.75 22.36
C GLU A 21 40.78 9.61 21.08
N HIS A 22 41.80 10.46 20.95
CA HIS A 22 41.97 11.31 19.78
C HIS A 22 42.45 10.50 18.56
N GLU A 23 43.27 9.46 18.78
CA GLU A 23 43.72 8.54 17.74
C GLU A 23 42.58 7.63 17.26
N GLN A 24 41.74 7.12 18.16
CA GLN A 24 40.52 6.37 17.80
C GLN A 24 39.55 7.19 16.95
N ARG A 25 39.30 8.46 17.31
CA ARG A 25 38.43 9.34 16.51
C ARG A 25 39.01 9.60 15.12
N HIS A 26 40.33 9.69 15.00
CA HIS A 26 40.99 9.89 13.71
C HIS A 26 40.95 8.61 12.84
N GLU A 27 41.09 7.42 13.43
CA GLU A 27 40.89 6.16 12.71
C GLU A 27 39.44 5.96 12.26
N GLU A 28 38.46 6.31 13.10
CA GLU A 28 37.04 6.21 12.78
C GLU A 28 36.67 7.13 11.61
N GLN A 29 37.16 8.38 11.63
CA GLN A 29 36.95 9.34 10.55
C GLN A 29 37.65 8.91 9.24
N LYS A 30 38.83 8.28 9.33
CA LYS A 30 39.53 7.71 8.16
C LYS A 30 38.80 6.50 7.59
N LEU A 31 38.16 5.69 8.43
CA LEU A 31 37.38 4.52 7.99
C LEU A 31 36.10 4.96 7.27
N GLU A 32 35.40 5.98 7.78
CA GLU A 32 34.24 6.58 7.08
C GLU A 32 34.63 7.14 5.70
N MET A 33 35.76 7.85 5.57
CA MET A 33 36.21 8.36 4.28
C MET A 33 36.60 7.26 3.28
N MET A 34 37.06 6.09 3.75
CA MET A 34 37.36 4.96 2.85
C MET A 34 36.12 4.18 2.40
N ASP A 35 35.05 4.18 3.18
CA ASP A 35 33.79 3.53 2.80
C ASP A 35 33.04 4.36 1.74
N ASP A 36 33.08 5.70 1.86
CA ASP A 36 32.45 6.62 0.91
C ASP A 36 33.10 6.52 -0.50
N MET A 37 34.43 6.40 -0.57
CA MET A 37 35.14 6.21 -1.85
C MET A 37 34.92 4.83 -2.51
N ARG A 38 34.41 3.83 -1.79
CA ARG A 38 34.08 2.52 -2.38
C ARG A 38 32.68 2.49 -2.97
N GLN A 39 31.84 3.46 -2.67
CA GLN A 39 30.42 3.42 -3.06
C GLN A 39 30.14 4.06 -4.42
N ASP A 40 31.04 4.90 -4.95
CA ASP A 40 30.85 5.64 -6.21
C ASP A 40 31.64 5.10 -7.43
N GLY A 41 32.36 3.98 -7.29
CA GLY A 41 33.35 3.55 -8.28
C GLY A 41 32.90 2.55 -9.37
N ASP A 42 31.66 2.05 -9.38
CA ASP A 42 31.35 0.79 -10.10
C ASP A 42 30.28 0.88 -11.20
N ASP A 43 29.79 2.06 -11.58
CA ASP A 43 28.63 2.17 -12.50
C ASP A 43 28.89 2.88 -13.86
N GLU A 44 30.09 3.38 -14.19
CA GLU A 44 30.24 4.26 -15.38
C GLU A 44 31.17 3.81 -16.54
N GLU A 45 31.78 2.62 -16.56
CA GLU A 45 32.55 2.19 -17.75
C GLU A 45 32.27 0.74 -18.19
N ASP A 46 31.26 0.54 -19.05
CA ASP A 46 31.15 -0.68 -19.89
C ASP A 46 30.53 -0.35 -21.26
N ASP A 47 31.21 0.51 -22.03
CA ASP A 47 31.02 0.64 -23.47
C ASP A 47 32.09 -0.19 -24.21
N GLY A 48 32.11 -1.50 -23.95
CA GLY A 48 33.08 -2.45 -24.49
C GLY A 48 32.43 -3.62 -25.23
N VAL A 49 32.04 -3.40 -26.48
CA VAL A 49 32.03 -4.36 -27.60
C VAL A 49 31.90 -5.85 -27.21
N GLY A 50 30.66 -6.36 -27.14
CA GLY A 50 30.36 -7.80 -27.06
C GLY A 50 29.51 -8.26 -25.87
N GLY A 51 29.11 -7.34 -24.98
CA GLY A 51 28.34 -7.64 -23.77
C GLY A 51 26.95 -8.22 -24.04
N LYS A 52 26.63 -9.33 -23.37
CA LYS A 52 25.25 -9.84 -23.23
C LYS A 52 24.35 -8.69 -22.82
N ARG A 53 23.32 -8.37 -23.61
CA ARG A 53 22.34 -7.30 -23.33
C ARG A 53 21.98 -7.32 -21.84
N ARG A 54 22.44 -6.31 -21.09
CA ARG A 54 22.12 -6.18 -19.66
C ARG A 54 20.60 -6.05 -19.55
N LEU A 55 19.97 -6.99 -18.86
CA LEU A 55 18.53 -6.95 -18.62
C LEU A 55 18.21 -5.73 -17.74
N PHE A 56 17.09 -5.07 -18.03
CA PHE A 56 16.59 -3.97 -17.22
C PHE A 56 16.45 -4.40 -15.75
N ARG A 57 17.04 -3.62 -14.83
CA ARG A 57 17.02 -3.88 -13.39
C ARG A 57 16.13 -2.86 -12.68
N PHE A 58 15.16 -3.36 -11.92
CA PHE A 58 14.27 -2.51 -11.14
C PHE A 58 14.98 -1.92 -9.91
N LYS A 59 15.04 -0.59 -9.86
CA LYS A 59 15.40 0.19 -8.66
C LYS A 59 14.12 0.54 -7.87
N PRO A 60 14.19 0.83 -6.56
CA PRO A 60 13.04 1.26 -5.74
C PRO A 60 12.29 2.44 -6.36
N ALA A 61 13.07 3.39 -6.85
CA ALA A 61 12.66 4.52 -7.66
C ALA A 61 11.78 4.16 -8.89
N PHE A 62 12.03 3.00 -9.53
CA PHE A 62 11.25 2.49 -10.66
C PHE A 62 10.03 1.70 -10.18
N ASP A 63 10.14 1.00 -9.05
CA ASP A 63 9.01 0.32 -8.41
C ASP A 63 7.89 1.30 -8.08
N VAL A 64 8.21 2.52 -7.62
CA VAL A 64 7.23 3.58 -7.38
C VAL A 64 6.42 3.90 -8.66
N VAL A 65 7.10 4.14 -9.78
CA VAL A 65 6.45 4.42 -11.07
C VAL A 65 5.59 3.24 -11.53
N LEU A 66 6.16 2.03 -11.43
CA LEU A 66 5.48 0.78 -11.77
C LEU A 66 4.17 0.61 -10.99
N VAL A 67 4.22 0.72 -9.65
CA VAL A 67 3.04 0.49 -8.81
C VAL A 67 2.00 1.59 -9.03
N ARG A 68 2.40 2.86 -9.21
CA ARG A 68 1.47 3.94 -9.57
C ARG A 68 0.70 3.61 -10.84
N GLU A 69 1.41 3.16 -11.87
CA GLU A 69 0.77 2.88 -13.16
C GLU A 69 -0.14 1.65 -13.11
N VAL A 70 0.25 0.64 -12.33
CA VAL A 70 -0.59 -0.54 -12.08
C VAL A 70 -1.88 -0.16 -11.35
N ILE A 71 -1.85 0.79 -10.39
CA ILE A 71 -3.04 1.28 -9.71
C ILE A 71 -3.97 2.03 -10.69
N ARG A 72 -3.41 2.88 -11.56
CA ARG A 72 -4.20 3.63 -12.55
C ARG A 72 -4.89 2.74 -13.57
N SER A 73 -4.12 1.84 -14.18
CA SER A 73 -4.58 0.97 -15.26
C SER A 73 -5.31 -0.29 -14.77
N PHE A 74 -5.09 -0.67 -13.51
CA PHE A 74 -5.66 -1.83 -12.81
C PHE A 74 -5.91 -3.07 -13.69
N PRO A 75 -4.85 -3.76 -14.16
CA PRO A 75 -4.95 -4.78 -15.20
C PRO A 75 -5.81 -6.02 -14.83
N TRP A 76 -6.14 -6.22 -13.54
CA TRP A 76 -7.02 -7.31 -13.09
C TRP A 76 -8.50 -7.09 -13.37
N SER A 77 -8.95 -5.85 -13.61
CA SER A 77 -10.34 -5.59 -14.04
C SER A 77 -10.55 -5.84 -15.53
N ALA A 78 -9.47 -6.04 -16.30
CA ALA A 78 -9.59 -6.37 -17.70
C ALA A 78 -10.38 -7.66 -17.86
N GLY A 79 -11.43 -7.61 -18.70
CA GLY A 79 -12.25 -8.78 -19.00
C GLY A 79 -11.42 -9.97 -19.51
N TYR A 80 -12.00 -11.17 -19.41
CA TYR A 80 -11.35 -12.41 -19.83
C TYR A 80 -10.72 -12.28 -21.24
N GLY A 81 -9.49 -12.75 -21.40
CA GLY A 81 -8.73 -12.63 -22.64
C GLY A 81 -8.05 -11.27 -22.88
N ARG A 82 -8.40 -10.20 -22.13
CA ARG A 82 -7.80 -8.85 -22.29
C ARG A 82 -6.72 -8.51 -21.28
N THR A 83 -6.54 -9.34 -20.24
CA THR A 83 -5.54 -9.13 -19.19
C THR A 83 -4.12 -8.95 -19.75
N ARG A 84 -3.73 -9.72 -20.77
CA ARG A 84 -2.42 -9.58 -21.42
C ARG A 84 -2.22 -8.19 -22.02
N SER A 85 -3.20 -7.71 -22.79
CA SER A 85 -3.17 -6.38 -23.40
C SER A 85 -3.13 -5.28 -22.34
N ALA A 86 -3.83 -5.45 -21.22
CA ALA A 86 -3.79 -4.49 -20.12
C ALA A 86 -2.39 -4.41 -19.49
N TRP A 87 -1.72 -5.55 -19.28
CA TRP A 87 -0.33 -5.57 -18.81
C TRP A 87 0.66 -5.00 -19.84
N MET A 88 0.43 -5.21 -21.13
CA MET A 88 1.22 -4.57 -22.18
C MET A 88 1.10 -3.05 -22.12
N ASN A 89 -0.11 -2.52 -21.95
CA ASN A 89 -0.33 -1.09 -21.79
C ASN A 89 0.41 -0.54 -20.56
N VAL A 90 0.33 -1.22 -19.41
CA VAL A 90 1.10 -0.84 -18.21
C VAL A 90 2.59 -0.79 -18.51
N ALA A 91 3.14 -1.79 -19.20
CA ALA A 91 4.56 -1.83 -19.53
C ALA A 91 4.99 -0.66 -20.42
N THR A 92 4.19 -0.35 -21.46
CA THR A 92 4.41 0.80 -22.33
C THR A 92 4.37 2.11 -21.54
N GLN A 93 3.38 2.29 -20.66
CA GLN A 93 3.24 3.53 -19.88
C GLN A 93 4.38 3.70 -18.87
N VAL A 94 4.78 2.62 -18.18
CA VAL A 94 5.94 2.65 -17.28
C VAL A 94 7.21 3.01 -18.05
N GLN A 95 7.41 2.42 -19.23
CA GLN A 95 8.55 2.75 -20.08
C GLN A 95 8.57 4.24 -20.45
N THR A 96 7.47 4.78 -20.97
CA THR A 96 7.33 6.22 -21.32
C THR A 96 7.59 7.12 -20.12
N MET A 97 7.10 6.77 -18.93
CA MET A 97 7.30 7.55 -17.71
C MET A 97 8.74 7.51 -17.21
N LEU A 98 9.43 6.38 -17.36
CA LEU A 98 10.84 6.25 -16.98
C LEU A 98 11.76 6.98 -17.96
N GLU A 99 11.45 6.94 -19.26
CA GLU A 99 12.14 7.72 -20.29
C GLU A 99 12.04 9.22 -20.03
N SER A 100 10.86 9.71 -19.59
CA SER A 100 10.65 11.14 -19.32
C SER A 100 11.23 11.61 -17.98
N MET A 101 11.12 10.82 -16.91
CA MET A 101 11.49 11.30 -15.57
C MET A 101 12.96 11.10 -15.20
N LYS A 102 13.64 10.10 -15.77
CA LYS A 102 14.91 9.61 -15.20
C LYS A 102 16.06 9.51 -16.19
N GLY A 103 15.88 10.05 -17.40
CA GLY A 103 16.89 9.94 -18.46
C GLY A 103 17.21 8.48 -18.84
N VAL A 104 16.32 7.53 -18.49
CA VAL A 104 16.52 6.12 -18.80
C VAL A 104 16.12 5.89 -20.26
N ALA A 105 17.09 5.70 -21.14
CA ALA A 105 16.82 5.38 -22.54
C ALA A 105 16.63 3.86 -22.73
N PHE A 106 15.45 3.44 -23.18
CA PHE A 106 15.24 2.07 -23.63
C PHE A 106 15.62 1.97 -25.11
N THR A 107 16.73 1.29 -25.40
CA THR A 107 17.14 1.04 -26.79
C THR A 107 16.28 -0.05 -27.43
N ARG A 108 16.29 -0.09 -28.77
CA ARG A 108 15.51 -1.04 -29.58
C ARG A 108 15.94 -2.47 -29.26
N GLY A 109 15.24 -3.12 -28.33
CA GLY A 109 15.54 -4.47 -27.84
C GLY A 109 15.66 -4.64 -26.32
N SER A 110 15.61 -3.55 -25.53
CA SER A 110 15.47 -3.62 -24.05
C SER A 110 14.07 -3.23 -23.55
N ALA A 111 13.09 -3.13 -24.47
CA ALA A 111 11.73 -2.75 -24.14
C ALA A 111 11.17 -3.57 -22.97
N LEU A 112 10.43 -2.90 -22.10
CA LEU A 112 9.92 -3.50 -20.88
C LEU A 112 8.80 -4.49 -21.24
N ASP A 113 9.05 -5.79 -21.05
CA ASP A 113 8.05 -6.81 -21.36
C ASP A 113 6.97 -6.89 -20.28
N HIS A 114 5.70 -7.04 -20.70
CA HIS A 114 4.54 -7.19 -19.83
C HIS A 114 4.69 -8.33 -18.81
N ALA A 115 5.37 -9.43 -19.18
CA ALA A 115 5.65 -10.54 -18.29
C ALA A 115 6.63 -10.17 -17.17
N ILE A 116 7.63 -9.34 -17.48
CA ILE A 116 8.63 -8.85 -16.51
C ILE A 116 7.95 -7.89 -15.53
N VAL A 117 7.17 -6.94 -16.04
CA VAL A 117 6.36 -5.99 -15.24
C VAL A 117 5.45 -6.74 -14.28
N LYS A 118 4.66 -7.68 -14.79
CA LYS A 118 3.76 -8.47 -13.97
C LYS A 118 4.51 -9.25 -12.89
N ARG A 119 5.60 -9.95 -13.26
CA ARG A 119 6.43 -10.71 -12.30
C ARG A 119 6.99 -9.81 -11.21
N ARG A 120 7.44 -8.60 -11.56
CA ARG A 120 7.95 -7.63 -10.58
C ARG A 120 6.87 -7.21 -9.59
N VAL A 121 5.66 -6.91 -10.08
CA VAL A 121 4.52 -6.57 -9.20
C VAL A 121 4.14 -7.73 -8.28
N ASP A 122 4.07 -8.96 -8.81
CA ASP A 122 3.75 -10.15 -8.00
C ASP A 122 4.79 -10.34 -6.87
N MET A 123 6.08 -10.16 -7.19
CA MET A 123 7.18 -10.22 -6.22
C MET A 123 7.09 -9.13 -5.15
N LEU A 124 6.76 -7.89 -5.54
CA LEU A 124 6.58 -6.77 -4.61
C LEU A 124 5.41 -7.01 -3.66
N LEU A 125 4.26 -7.45 -4.19
CA LEU A 125 3.08 -7.77 -3.37
C LEU A 125 3.32 -8.95 -2.43
N GLU A 126 4.08 -9.95 -2.86
CA GLU A 126 4.46 -11.08 -2.01
C GLU A 126 5.39 -10.66 -0.87
N ALA A 127 6.46 -9.92 -1.19
CA ALA A 127 7.40 -9.42 -0.17
C ALA A 127 6.71 -8.46 0.81
N PHE A 128 5.81 -7.60 0.32
CA PHE A 128 5.03 -6.70 1.16
C PHE A 128 4.13 -7.46 2.14
N ARG A 129 3.39 -8.47 1.66
CA ARG A 129 2.51 -9.30 2.51
C ARG A 129 3.30 -10.12 3.54
N LYS A 130 4.52 -10.53 3.23
CA LYS A 130 5.43 -11.22 4.16
C LYS A 130 6.20 -10.28 5.09
N ASN A 131 6.07 -8.96 4.90
CA ASN A 131 6.88 -7.96 5.59
C ASN A 131 8.40 -8.15 5.38
N GLU A 132 8.80 -8.69 4.21
CA GLU A 132 10.18 -8.98 3.81
C GLU A 132 10.75 -7.93 2.83
N MET A 133 10.36 -6.66 3.01
CA MET A 133 10.76 -5.57 2.10
C MET A 133 12.26 -5.24 2.15
N SER A 134 12.98 -5.71 3.18
CA SER A 134 14.42 -5.50 3.36
C SER A 134 15.26 -6.07 2.22
N GLY A 135 14.90 -7.25 1.68
CA GLY A 135 15.61 -7.86 0.55
C GLY A 135 15.45 -7.12 -0.78
N LEU A 136 14.53 -6.14 -0.84
CA LEU A 136 14.24 -5.30 -2.00
C LEU A 136 14.71 -3.85 -1.80
N ARG A 137 15.47 -3.57 -0.73
CA ARG A 137 16.14 -2.30 -0.49
C ARG A 137 17.44 -2.29 -1.33
N GLY A 138 17.32 -1.95 -2.61
CA GLY A 138 18.50 -1.62 -3.43
C GLY A 138 18.99 -0.20 -3.15
N SER A 139 19.84 0.36 -4.00
CA SER A 139 20.13 1.81 -3.97
C SER A 139 18.82 2.59 -4.20
N GLY A 140 18.40 3.34 -3.18
CA GLY A 140 17.18 4.11 -3.17
C GLY A 140 17.09 4.93 -1.89
N THR A 141 16.35 6.03 -1.93
CA THR A 141 16.22 6.92 -0.77
C THR A 141 15.12 6.42 0.18
N PRO A 142 15.18 6.78 1.48
CA PRO A 142 14.11 6.49 2.44
C PRO A 142 12.72 6.87 1.93
N GLU A 143 12.61 8.01 1.25
CA GLU A 143 11.37 8.55 0.70
C GLU A 143 10.80 7.65 -0.40
N GLU A 144 11.66 7.08 -1.26
CA GLU A 144 11.25 6.15 -2.30
C GLU A 144 10.73 4.84 -1.71
N PHE A 145 11.37 4.33 -0.66
CA PHE A 145 10.91 3.13 0.04
C PHE A 145 9.55 3.35 0.69
N ASP A 146 9.37 4.49 1.36
CA ASP A 146 8.12 4.87 2.00
C ASP A 146 7.00 5.05 0.99
N MET A 147 7.26 5.74 -0.11
CA MET A 147 6.29 5.91 -1.19
C MET A 147 5.91 4.56 -1.80
N ARG A 148 6.90 3.70 -2.08
CA ARG A 148 6.66 2.33 -2.58
C ARG A 148 5.77 1.54 -1.61
N ASN A 149 6.05 1.59 -0.31
CA ASN A 149 5.27 0.88 0.70
C ASN A 149 3.83 1.41 0.81
N LYS A 150 3.64 2.74 0.78
CA LYS A 150 2.31 3.37 0.77
C LYS A 150 1.50 2.92 -0.47
N LEU A 151 2.13 2.90 -1.64
CA LEU A 151 1.50 2.45 -2.88
C LEU A 151 1.18 0.94 -2.86
N LEU A 152 2.07 0.10 -2.34
CA LEU A 152 1.83 -1.34 -2.20
C LEU A 152 0.69 -1.63 -1.21
N ALA A 153 0.56 -0.85 -0.13
CA ALA A 153 -0.57 -0.95 0.78
C ALA A 153 -1.91 -0.64 0.08
N ILE A 154 -1.94 0.38 -0.79
CA ILE A 154 -3.11 0.71 -1.60
C ILE A 154 -3.41 -0.43 -2.59
N LEU A 155 -2.41 -0.88 -3.35
CA LEU A 155 -2.57 -1.92 -4.36
C LEU A 155 -3.04 -3.25 -3.75
N ALA A 156 -2.43 -3.68 -2.63
CA ALA A 156 -2.77 -4.92 -1.94
C ALA A 156 -4.25 -4.96 -1.57
N ARG A 157 -4.81 -3.87 -1.01
CA ARG A 157 -6.23 -3.79 -0.66
C ARG A 157 -7.14 -4.05 -1.87
N VAL A 158 -6.85 -3.44 -3.02
CA VAL A 158 -7.69 -3.62 -4.23
C VAL A 158 -7.55 -5.04 -4.80
N VAL A 159 -6.34 -5.62 -4.78
CA VAL A 159 -6.09 -6.99 -5.24
C VAL A 159 -6.74 -8.02 -4.31
N ASP A 160 -6.72 -7.79 -2.99
CA ASP A 160 -7.39 -8.65 -2.02
C ASP A 160 -8.91 -8.62 -2.20
N GLU A 161 -9.50 -7.44 -2.40
CA GLU A 161 -10.92 -7.32 -2.75
C GLU A 161 -11.28 -8.04 -4.06
N GLN A 162 -10.35 -8.08 -5.02
CA GLN A 162 -10.54 -8.84 -6.25
C GLN A 162 -10.56 -10.35 -5.96
N THR A 163 -9.63 -10.85 -5.15
CA THR A 163 -9.35 -12.28 -4.99
C THR A 163 -10.22 -12.96 -3.91
N LEU A 164 -10.58 -12.24 -2.85
CA LEU A 164 -11.31 -12.76 -1.70
C LEU A 164 -12.84 -12.82 -1.96
N ASN A 165 -13.36 -11.92 -2.79
CA ASN A 165 -14.80 -11.81 -3.00
C ASN A 165 -15.31 -12.82 -4.04
N LYS A 166 -15.94 -13.89 -3.57
CA LYS A 166 -16.86 -14.70 -4.38
C LYS A 166 -18.28 -14.17 -4.18
N GLY A 167 -18.96 -13.74 -5.25
CA GLY A 167 -20.37 -13.33 -5.17
C GLY A 167 -20.77 -12.19 -6.10
N ALA A 168 -22.07 -11.97 -6.24
CA ALA A 168 -22.67 -10.99 -7.16
C ALA A 168 -22.24 -9.53 -6.92
N MET A 169 -21.76 -9.20 -5.72
CA MET A 169 -21.34 -7.83 -5.35
C MET A 169 -19.83 -7.57 -5.52
N ARG A 170 -19.06 -8.56 -5.98
CA ARG A 170 -17.61 -8.46 -6.16
C ARG A 170 -17.22 -7.25 -7.00
N GLU A 171 -17.85 -7.09 -8.16
CA GLU A 171 -17.50 -6.02 -9.10
C GLU A 171 -17.69 -4.64 -8.48
N LYS A 172 -18.82 -4.41 -7.80
CA LYS A 172 -19.09 -3.14 -7.12
C LYS A 172 -18.06 -2.85 -6.02
N ARG A 173 -17.64 -3.86 -5.24
CA ARG A 173 -16.61 -3.71 -4.20
C ARG A 173 -15.24 -3.40 -4.80
N VAL A 174 -14.84 -4.14 -5.83
CA VAL A 174 -13.58 -3.90 -6.54
C VAL A 174 -13.56 -2.51 -7.16
N GLN A 175 -14.66 -2.07 -7.78
CA GLN A 175 -14.77 -0.71 -8.33
C GLN A 175 -14.69 0.36 -7.23
N SER A 176 -15.36 0.16 -6.10
CA SER A 176 -15.29 1.08 -4.96
C SER A 176 -13.87 1.14 -4.36
N ALA A 177 -13.21 0.00 -4.20
CA ALA A 177 -11.84 -0.09 -3.72
C ALA A 177 -10.85 0.56 -4.71
N LEU A 178 -11.04 0.34 -6.01
CA LEU A 178 -10.25 0.98 -7.06
C LEU A 178 -10.44 2.50 -7.07
N GLN A 179 -11.67 2.99 -6.91
CA GLN A 179 -11.94 4.43 -6.83
C GLN A 179 -11.28 5.05 -5.59
N ALA A 180 -11.32 4.35 -4.44
CA ALA A 180 -10.61 4.79 -3.24
C ALA A 180 -9.09 4.82 -3.46
N ALA A 181 -8.53 3.80 -4.12
CA ALA A 181 -7.12 3.72 -4.46
C ALA A 181 -6.69 4.86 -5.39
N GLN A 182 -7.50 5.21 -6.40
CA GLN A 182 -7.22 6.33 -7.30
C GLN A 182 -7.23 7.68 -6.57
N ARG A 183 -8.14 7.90 -5.60
CA ARG A 183 -8.11 9.10 -4.76
C ARG A 183 -6.85 9.15 -3.87
N SER A 184 -6.56 8.06 -3.16
CA SER A 184 -5.35 7.98 -2.33
C SER A 184 -4.06 8.17 -3.14
N LEU A 185 -4.05 7.69 -4.39
CA LEU A 185 -2.95 7.95 -5.31
C LEU A 185 -2.82 9.45 -5.62
N GLN A 186 -3.92 10.15 -5.94
CA GLN A 186 -3.91 11.59 -6.17
C GLN A 186 -3.43 12.38 -4.95
N ASP A 187 -3.81 11.99 -3.74
CA ASP A 187 -3.35 12.64 -2.50
C ASP A 187 -1.82 12.52 -2.32
N LEU A 188 -1.26 11.34 -2.61
CA LEU A 188 0.19 11.09 -2.57
C LEU A 188 0.96 11.87 -3.64
N GLU A 189 0.32 12.11 -4.79
CA GLU A 189 0.91 12.87 -5.90
C GLU A 189 0.89 14.38 -5.64
N GLY A 190 -0.21 14.91 -5.08
CA GLY A 190 -0.35 16.33 -4.77
C GLY A 190 0.59 16.80 -3.66
N THR A 191 0.96 15.91 -2.74
CA THR A 191 1.89 16.23 -1.64
C THR A 191 3.31 16.51 -2.13
N VAL A 192 3.72 15.97 -3.29
CA VAL A 192 5.09 16.13 -3.82
C VAL A 192 5.22 17.36 -4.75
N GLY A 193 4.11 17.99 -5.14
CA GLY A 193 4.06 19.02 -6.18
C GLY A 193 4.06 20.49 -5.73
N ILE A 194 4.13 20.81 -4.43
CA ILE A 194 3.94 22.20 -3.94
C ILE A 194 5.23 23.06 -3.93
N VAL A 195 6.35 22.57 -4.48
CA VAL A 195 7.55 23.39 -4.68
C VAL A 195 8.04 23.32 -6.12
N LEU A 196 7.22 23.78 -7.06
CA LEU A 196 7.75 24.39 -8.28
C LEU A 196 7.11 25.77 -8.46
N PRO A 197 7.88 26.86 -8.46
CA PRO A 197 7.36 28.17 -8.82
C PRO A 197 6.93 28.11 -10.28
N SER A 198 5.60 28.17 -10.49
CA SER A 198 5.03 28.43 -11.80
C SER A 198 5.61 29.75 -12.29
N SER A 199 6.56 29.67 -13.22
CA SER A 199 7.11 30.86 -13.86
C SER A 199 5.97 31.58 -14.56
N ALA A 200 5.70 32.78 -14.07
CA ALA A 200 4.69 33.69 -14.58
C ALA A 200 4.90 33.91 -16.08
N VAL A 201 3.99 33.33 -16.87
CA VAL A 201 3.80 33.68 -18.28
C VAL A 201 3.20 35.08 -18.31
N LEU A 202 4.03 36.06 -18.65
CA LEU A 202 3.61 37.42 -19.01
C LEU A 202 2.96 37.40 -20.40
N THR A 203 1.64 37.41 -20.46
CA THR A 203 0.85 37.76 -21.65
C THR A 203 0.57 39.27 -21.70
N PRO A 204 0.85 39.98 -22.80
CA PRO A 204 0.33 41.32 -23.05
C PRO A 204 -1.11 41.30 -23.65
N PRO A 205 -1.85 42.43 -23.57
CA PRO A 205 -3.32 42.49 -23.70
C PRO A 205 -3.85 42.49 -25.16
N PRO A 206 -5.17 42.26 -25.36
CA PRO A 206 -5.75 42.00 -26.68
C PRO A 206 -6.08 43.27 -27.47
N ALA A 207 -5.82 43.23 -28.77
CA ALA A 207 -6.29 44.21 -29.75
C ALA A 207 -7.62 43.76 -30.38
N VAL A 208 -8.49 44.75 -30.54
CA VAL A 208 -9.85 44.73 -31.06
C VAL A 208 -9.90 44.40 -32.55
N THR A 209 -10.73 43.45 -32.98
CA THR A 209 -11.35 43.45 -34.33
C THR A 209 -12.56 42.50 -34.42
N THR A 210 -13.74 43.11 -34.48
CA THR A 210 -14.98 42.81 -35.25
C THR A 210 -15.38 41.39 -35.70
N PRO A 211 -16.68 41.02 -35.61
CA PRO A 211 -17.25 39.76 -36.11
C PRO A 211 -17.84 39.88 -37.52
N PRO A 212 -18.13 38.74 -38.19
CA PRO A 212 -19.31 38.65 -39.03
C PRO A 212 -20.26 37.54 -38.57
N ALA A 213 -21.54 37.91 -38.57
CA ALA A 213 -22.70 37.03 -38.37
C ALA A 213 -22.86 36.06 -39.53
N THR A 214 -23.20 34.78 -39.26
CA THR A 214 -23.82 33.90 -40.27
C THR A 214 -24.61 32.76 -39.60
N LEU A 215 -25.94 32.86 -39.73
CA LEU A 215 -26.96 31.80 -39.84
C LEU A 215 -27.14 30.71 -38.74
N MET A 216 -28.28 30.81 -38.05
CA MET A 216 -29.22 29.71 -37.76
C MET A 216 -29.65 29.02 -39.08
N PRO A 217 -30.15 27.75 -39.15
CA PRO A 217 -31.23 27.25 -38.27
C PRO A 217 -31.37 25.70 -38.09
N ILE A 218 -32.44 25.31 -37.39
CA ILE A 218 -33.16 24.01 -37.42
C ILE A 218 -32.76 22.96 -36.37
N ALA A 219 -33.52 22.94 -35.27
CA ALA A 219 -34.14 21.73 -34.72
C ALA A 219 -35.56 21.62 -35.35
N PRO A 220 -36.16 20.44 -35.59
CA PRO A 220 -36.59 19.53 -34.50
C PRO A 220 -36.64 18.02 -34.86
N ALA A 221 -36.73 17.15 -33.86
CA ALA A 221 -37.82 16.15 -33.73
C ALA A 221 -37.52 15.10 -32.63
N PRO A 222 -38.49 14.86 -31.72
CA PRO A 222 -38.54 13.69 -30.84
C PRO A 222 -39.34 12.56 -31.49
N VAL A 223 -38.90 11.30 -31.38
CA VAL A 223 -39.72 10.15 -31.81
C VAL A 223 -39.66 9.02 -30.78
N ALA A 224 -40.81 8.87 -30.10
CA ALA A 224 -41.48 7.66 -29.64
C ALA A 224 -40.70 6.54 -28.90
N SER A 225 -40.99 6.41 -27.60
CA SER A 225 -41.34 5.13 -26.98
C SER A 225 -42.79 4.78 -27.36
N PRO A 226 -43.14 3.51 -27.65
CA PRO A 226 -43.65 2.66 -26.56
C PRO A 226 -43.36 1.15 -26.74
N ALA A 227 -43.36 0.39 -25.65
CA ALA A 227 -44.12 -0.87 -25.50
C ALA A 227 -43.65 -1.69 -24.29
N ILE A 228 -44.55 -1.76 -23.32
CA ILE A 228 -44.58 -2.76 -22.25
C ILE A 228 -45.04 -4.10 -22.88
N PRO A 229 -44.48 -5.23 -22.42
CA PRO A 229 -45.33 -6.39 -22.16
C PRO A 229 -45.16 -6.90 -20.73
N SER A 230 -46.24 -6.77 -19.97
CA SER A 230 -46.47 -7.42 -18.68
C SER A 230 -47.01 -8.82 -18.95
N HIS A 231 -46.29 -9.91 -18.65
CA HIS A 231 -46.90 -11.24 -18.46
C HIS A 231 -46.02 -12.18 -17.60
N GLY A 232 -46.65 -12.77 -16.56
CA GLY A 232 -46.24 -13.96 -15.81
C GLY A 232 -45.21 -13.71 -14.70
N SER A 233 -45.54 -13.64 -13.40
CA SER A 233 -46.36 -14.54 -12.57
C SER A 233 -46.06 -16.01 -12.79
N SER A 234 -45.14 -16.56 -11.99
CA SER A 234 -45.05 -17.98 -11.62
C SER A 234 -44.19 -18.11 -10.36
N SER A 235 -44.87 -18.08 -9.22
CA SER A 235 -44.40 -18.72 -7.99
C SER A 235 -44.71 -20.21 -8.09
N PRO A 236 -43.81 -21.09 -7.63
CA PRO A 236 -44.28 -22.07 -6.66
C PRO A 236 -43.29 -22.26 -5.48
N VAL A 237 -43.87 -22.28 -4.28
CA VAL A 237 -43.30 -22.84 -3.05
C VAL A 237 -43.70 -24.34 -2.95
N PRO A 238 -43.23 -25.13 -1.97
CA PRO A 238 -42.27 -26.23 -2.11
C PRO A 238 -42.90 -27.64 -1.96
N PRO A 239 -42.09 -28.70 -2.10
CA PRO A 239 -42.02 -29.71 -1.03
C PRO A 239 -40.55 -29.98 -0.69
N GLY A 240 -40.08 -30.01 0.56
CA GLY A 240 -40.59 -30.84 1.64
C GLY A 240 -40.30 -32.31 1.33
N ILE A 241 -39.19 -32.87 1.81
CA ILE A 241 -39.02 -34.28 2.29
C ILE A 241 -37.53 -34.72 2.36
N THR A 242 -37.18 -35.21 3.56
CA THR A 242 -36.10 -36.11 4.01
C THR A 242 -34.62 -35.78 3.84
N VAL A 243 -34.04 -35.50 5.00
CA VAL A 243 -32.81 -36.12 5.54
C VAL A 243 -32.55 -37.53 5.00
N GLN A 244 -31.43 -37.73 4.31
CA GLN A 244 -30.73 -39.01 4.33
C GLN A 244 -29.24 -38.80 4.50
N HIS A 245 -28.79 -39.30 5.64
CA HIS A 245 -27.43 -39.48 6.10
C HIS A 245 -26.66 -40.36 5.10
N ASN A 246 -25.58 -39.88 4.49
CA ASN A 246 -24.62 -40.76 3.83
C ASN A 246 -23.19 -40.38 4.22
N VAL A 247 -22.73 -41.06 5.27
CA VAL A 247 -21.32 -41.24 5.60
C VAL A 247 -20.73 -42.14 4.51
N GLN A 248 -19.91 -41.57 3.62
CA GLN A 248 -19.11 -42.36 2.71
C GLN A 248 -17.63 -42.13 2.98
N GLN A 249 -17.12 -42.96 3.88
CA GLN A 249 -15.71 -43.35 3.90
C GLN A 249 -15.39 -44.14 2.63
N ASN A 250 -14.46 -43.66 1.82
CA ASN A 250 -13.63 -44.44 0.89
C ASN A 250 -12.56 -43.46 0.37
N GLY A 251 -11.27 -43.66 0.52
CA GLY A 251 -10.47 -44.85 0.27
C GLY A 251 -9.16 -44.30 -0.28
N SER A 252 -8.08 -44.36 0.51
CA SER A 252 -6.91 -45.16 0.17
C SER A 252 -6.48 -45.04 -1.31
N ASN A 253 -5.61 -44.05 -1.60
CA ASN A 253 -4.66 -44.17 -2.69
C ASN A 253 -3.24 -44.04 -2.13
N LYS A 254 -2.77 -45.16 -1.58
CA LYS A 254 -1.34 -45.43 -1.38
C LYS A 254 -0.75 -45.70 -2.77
N ARG A 255 0.21 -44.88 -3.20
CA ARG A 255 1.08 -45.21 -4.35
C ARG A 255 2.44 -45.72 -3.83
N PRO A 256 3.02 -46.77 -4.44
CA PRO A 256 3.95 -47.67 -3.76
C PRO A 256 5.38 -47.16 -3.63
N LEU A 257 6.03 -47.65 -2.57
CA LEU A 257 7.46 -47.73 -2.41
C LEU A 257 8.13 -48.40 -3.62
N ARG A 258 9.25 -47.83 -4.06
CA ARG A 258 10.37 -48.59 -4.62
C ARG A 258 11.63 -48.32 -3.79
N THR A 259 12.06 -49.39 -3.14
CA THR A 259 13.43 -49.79 -2.78
C THR A 259 14.42 -49.50 -3.92
N ALA A 260 15.75 -49.37 -3.76
CA ALA A 260 16.70 -49.49 -2.66
C ALA A 260 18.03 -48.91 -3.19
N THR A 261 18.89 -48.36 -2.33
CA THR A 261 20.35 -48.49 -2.49
C THR A 261 21.06 -48.27 -1.16
N VAL A 262 21.86 -49.28 -0.84
CA VAL A 262 22.79 -49.48 0.26
C VAL A 262 23.84 -48.37 0.36
N SER A 263 24.27 -48.00 1.57
CA SER A 263 25.69 -47.93 2.00
C SER A 263 25.84 -47.29 3.39
N VAL A 264 26.21 -48.10 4.38
CA VAL A 264 27.52 -48.15 5.06
C VAL A 264 27.49 -47.45 6.42
N ALA A 265 27.60 -48.29 7.44
CA ALA A 265 27.73 -47.94 8.85
C ALA A 265 29.09 -47.29 9.15
N SER A 266 29.09 -46.37 10.11
CA SER A 266 30.29 -46.01 10.89
C SER A 266 29.84 -45.71 12.31
N PRO A 267 30.31 -46.46 13.33
CA PRO A 267 30.05 -46.15 14.72
C PRO A 267 31.23 -45.34 15.27
N ILE A 268 30.99 -44.08 15.62
CA ILE A 268 31.95 -43.28 16.41
C ILE A 268 31.32 -42.93 17.75
N GLN A 269 31.74 -43.74 18.74
CA GLN A 269 31.91 -43.49 20.17
C GLN A 269 31.12 -42.36 20.85
N GLU A 270 30.21 -42.77 21.73
CA GLU A 270 29.63 -41.96 22.80
C GLU A 270 30.71 -41.57 23.84
N VAL A 271 30.95 -40.26 23.98
CA VAL A 271 31.54 -39.68 25.19
C VAL A 271 30.44 -38.97 25.96
N LYS A 272 30.04 -39.64 27.05
CA LYS A 272 29.09 -39.18 28.08
C LYS A 272 29.61 -37.89 28.73
N ARG A 273 28.89 -36.77 28.54
CA ARG A 273 29.03 -35.55 29.36
C ARG A 273 27.70 -35.19 30.05
N PRO A 274 27.72 -34.57 31.24
CA PRO A 274 26.61 -34.55 32.17
C PRO A 274 25.64 -33.38 31.94
N ARG A 275 24.36 -33.70 32.14
CA ARG A 275 23.18 -32.86 32.43
C ARG A 275 23.42 -31.34 32.62
N VAL A 276 23.03 -30.55 31.61
CA VAL A 276 22.62 -29.12 31.74
C VAL A 276 21.30 -28.89 30.96
N ALA A 277 20.47 -29.92 30.83
CA ALA A 277 19.29 -29.91 29.94
C ALA A 277 18.03 -29.24 30.55
N VAL A 278 18.04 -28.89 31.83
CA VAL A 278 16.87 -28.36 32.54
C VAL A 278 16.75 -26.84 32.41
N ASP A 279 17.88 -26.12 32.29
CA ASP A 279 17.85 -24.66 32.19
C ASP A 279 17.41 -24.18 30.80
N THR A 280 17.72 -24.93 29.74
CA THR A 280 17.28 -24.58 28.38
C THR A 280 15.76 -24.66 28.21
N THR A 281 15.09 -25.57 28.92
CA THR A 281 13.63 -25.70 28.86
C THR A 281 12.93 -24.50 29.51
N LEU A 282 13.45 -24.01 30.64
CA LEU A 282 12.90 -22.82 31.31
C LEU A 282 13.07 -21.56 30.47
N VAL A 283 14.24 -21.37 29.84
CA VAL A 283 14.49 -20.21 28.96
C VAL A 283 13.56 -20.20 27.74
N MET A 284 13.25 -21.37 27.17
CA MET A 284 12.29 -21.46 26.05
C MET A 284 10.86 -21.15 26.49
N GLU A 285 10.48 -21.58 27.70
CA GLU A 285 9.16 -21.31 28.27
C GLU A 285 8.97 -19.83 28.61
N GLU A 286 9.98 -19.19 29.19
CA GLU A 286 10.00 -17.74 29.44
C GLU A 286 9.87 -16.93 28.14
N ARG A 287 10.63 -17.30 27.11
CA ARG A 287 10.53 -16.66 25.78
C ARG A 287 9.14 -16.83 25.16
N LYS A 288 8.50 -17.99 25.36
CA LYS A 288 7.14 -18.25 24.88
C LYS A 288 6.12 -17.37 25.61
N LEU A 289 6.29 -17.20 26.92
CA LEU A 289 5.41 -16.37 27.75
C LEU A 289 5.48 -14.89 27.32
N LEU A 290 6.68 -14.36 27.07
CA LEU A 290 6.87 -13.00 26.56
C LEU A 290 6.22 -12.75 25.18
N LEU A 291 6.24 -13.76 24.30
CA LEU A 291 5.58 -13.66 23.00
C LEU A 291 4.05 -13.64 23.14
N GLU A 292 3.51 -14.42 24.07
CA GLU A 292 2.08 -14.43 24.36
C GLU A 292 1.66 -13.11 25.02
N GLU A 293 2.43 -12.59 25.97
CA GLU A 293 2.20 -11.29 26.59
C GLU A 293 2.19 -10.16 25.55
N ARG A 294 3.15 -10.17 24.62
CA ARG A 294 3.18 -9.21 23.50
C ARG A 294 1.96 -9.34 22.59
N ARG A 295 1.48 -10.56 22.37
CA ARG A 295 0.27 -10.80 21.58
C ARG A 295 -0.98 -10.25 22.27
N VAL A 296 -1.10 -10.49 23.58
CA VAL A 296 -2.20 -9.95 24.40
C VAL A 296 -2.17 -8.42 24.40
N ALA A 297 -1.00 -7.81 24.57
CA ALA A 297 -0.88 -6.34 24.55
C ALA A 297 -1.36 -5.72 23.22
N LEU A 298 -1.04 -6.35 22.08
CA LEU A 298 -1.52 -5.89 20.76
C LEU A 298 -3.04 -6.08 20.61
N GLU A 299 -3.60 -7.13 21.19
CA GLU A 299 -5.04 -7.36 21.20
C GLU A 299 -5.78 -6.34 22.09
N GLU A 300 -5.21 -6.02 23.26
CA GLU A 300 -5.71 -4.97 24.15
C GLU A 300 -5.67 -3.58 23.49
N GLU A 301 -4.58 -3.23 22.80
CA GLU A 301 -4.46 -1.98 22.05
C GLU A 301 -5.52 -1.89 20.94
N ARG A 302 -5.74 -2.99 20.21
CA ARG A 302 -6.80 -3.08 19.20
C ARG A 302 -8.19 -2.86 19.81
N LEU A 303 -8.49 -3.52 20.93
CA LEU A 303 -9.76 -3.37 21.66
C LEU A 303 -9.95 -1.95 22.19
N ALA A 304 -8.90 -1.30 22.68
CA ALA A 304 -8.94 0.10 23.11
C ALA A 304 -9.25 1.03 21.94
N TRP A 305 -8.63 0.81 20.78
CA TRP A 305 -8.90 1.58 19.57
C TRP A 305 -10.35 1.38 19.08
N GLU A 306 -10.85 0.15 19.08
CA GLU A 306 -12.23 -0.17 18.71
C GLU A 306 -13.25 0.48 19.67
N LYS A 307 -12.98 0.46 20.98
CA LYS A 307 -13.79 1.14 21.99
C LYS A 307 -13.81 2.67 21.78
N HIS A 308 -12.66 3.28 21.49
CA HIS A 308 -12.56 4.71 21.22
C HIS A 308 -13.37 5.08 19.97
N LYS A 309 -13.26 4.29 18.90
CA LYS A 309 -14.05 4.48 17.68
C LYS A 309 -15.56 4.41 17.95
N TYR A 310 -16.02 3.41 18.70
CA TYR A 310 -17.44 3.31 19.07
C TYR A 310 -17.94 4.53 19.87
N GLN A 311 -17.11 5.05 20.78
CA GLN A 311 -17.44 6.27 21.52
C GLN A 311 -17.50 7.50 20.60
N GLN A 312 -16.60 7.61 19.63
CA GLN A 312 -16.64 8.68 18.64
C GLN A 312 -17.91 8.61 17.78
N ASP A 313 -18.22 7.45 17.22
CA ASP A 313 -19.44 7.23 16.44
C ASP A 313 -20.71 7.57 17.27
N GLY A 314 -20.71 7.22 18.56
CA GLY A 314 -21.78 7.59 19.48
C GLY A 314 -21.93 9.10 19.67
N ARG A 315 -20.82 9.82 19.83
CA ARG A 315 -20.80 11.30 19.92
C ARG A 315 -21.29 11.95 18.63
N GLU A 316 -20.86 11.46 17.47
CA GLU A 316 -21.29 11.97 16.16
C GLU A 316 -22.79 11.77 15.95
N ARG A 317 -23.33 10.59 16.28
CA ARG A 317 -24.78 10.32 16.24
C ARG A 317 -25.56 11.25 17.18
N GLN A 318 -25.05 11.47 18.40
CA GLN A 318 -25.69 12.37 19.35
C GLN A 318 -25.72 13.81 18.83
N ALA A 319 -24.59 14.29 18.28
CA ALA A 319 -24.51 15.62 17.69
C ALA A 319 -25.51 15.82 16.54
N LEU A 320 -25.69 14.81 15.68
CA LEU A 320 -26.70 14.83 14.62
C LEU A 320 -28.12 14.93 15.18
N LEU A 321 -28.44 14.17 16.23
CA LEU A 321 -29.75 14.24 16.89
C LEU A 321 -30.00 15.61 17.53
N ASP A 322 -28.97 16.21 18.11
CA ASP A 322 -29.09 17.54 18.73
C ASP A 322 -29.33 18.62 17.68
N VAL A 323 -28.69 18.54 16.50
CA VAL A 323 -28.97 19.42 15.36
C VAL A 323 -30.42 19.28 14.89
N LEU A 324 -30.92 18.05 14.74
CA LEU A 324 -32.32 17.81 14.36
C LEU A 324 -33.30 18.34 15.41
N ARG A 325 -32.98 18.23 16.70
CA ARG A 325 -33.78 18.79 17.79
C ARG A 325 -33.79 20.31 17.74
N ALA A 326 -32.65 20.95 17.50
CA ALA A 326 -32.55 22.40 17.36
C ALA A 326 -33.33 22.92 16.15
N GLN A 327 -33.24 22.24 15.00
CA GLN A 327 -34.05 22.57 13.81
C GLN A 327 -35.54 22.44 14.09
N SER A 328 -35.96 21.37 14.77
CA SER A 328 -37.37 21.17 15.15
C SER A 328 -37.87 22.28 16.08
N SER A 329 -37.04 22.70 17.05
CA SER A 329 -37.35 23.81 17.96
C SER A 329 -37.54 25.14 17.20
N LEU A 330 -36.64 25.46 16.27
CA LEU A 330 -36.73 26.67 15.46
C LEU A 330 -38.01 26.69 14.61
N VAL A 331 -38.36 25.57 13.99
CA VAL A 331 -39.61 25.45 13.21
C VAL A 331 -40.83 25.67 14.09
N THR A 332 -40.85 25.10 15.30
CA THR A 332 -41.96 25.33 16.23
C THR A 332 -42.08 26.79 16.67
N GLU A 333 -40.96 27.47 16.90
CA GLU A 333 -40.92 28.88 17.28
C GLU A 333 -41.40 29.80 16.13
N LEU A 334 -41.01 29.51 14.89
CA LEU A 334 -41.52 30.23 13.72
C LEU A 334 -43.04 30.05 13.57
N LEU A 335 -43.55 28.83 13.79
CA LEU A 335 -45.00 28.56 13.75
C LEU A 335 -45.76 29.27 14.87
N THR A 336 -45.19 29.39 16.07
CA THR A 336 -45.83 30.15 17.16
C THR A 336 -45.82 31.65 16.86
N HIS A 337 -44.73 32.21 16.34
CA HIS A 337 -44.69 33.62 15.94
C HIS A 337 -45.71 33.95 14.85
N LEU A 338 -45.87 33.10 13.83
CA LEU A 338 -46.88 33.28 12.78
C LEU A 338 -48.30 33.26 13.35
N ARG A 339 -48.61 32.36 14.30
CA ARG A 339 -49.91 32.31 14.96
C ARG A 339 -50.18 33.56 15.80
N SER A 340 -49.21 34.01 16.59
CA SER A 340 -49.35 35.21 17.41
C SER A 340 -49.51 36.48 16.57
N SER A 341 -48.75 36.61 15.47
CA SER A 341 -48.85 37.75 14.56
C SER A 341 -50.22 37.86 13.88
N THR A 342 -50.86 36.73 13.58
CA THR A 342 -52.18 36.70 12.93
C THR A 342 -53.30 37.20 13.87
N ILE A 343 -53.15 36.95 15.17
CA ILE A 343 -54.14 37.37 16.18
C ILE A 343 -54.07 38.89 16.39
N SER A 344 -52.87 39.47 16.47
CA SER A 344 -52.69 40.92 16.66
C SER A 344 -53.21 41.78 15.50
N SER A 345 -53.21 41.28 14.25
CA SER A 345 -53.77 42.04 13.12
C SER A 345 -55.31 42.04 13.09
N THR A 346 -55.96 41.10 13.75
CA THR A 346 -57.43 40.95 13.70
C THR A 346 -58.14 41.86 14.72
N THR A 347 -57.45 42.34 15.75
CA THR A 347 -58.03 43.17 16.83
C THR A 347 -58.06 44.66 16.53
N HIS A 348 -57.55 45.13 15.39
CA HIS A 348 -57.47 46.57 15.07
C HIS A 348 -58.58 47.08 14.11
N ASP A 349 -59.48 46.18 13.67
CA ASP A 349 -60.56 46.45 12.70
C ASP A 349 -61.99 46.26 13.29
N LEU A 350 -62.13 46.26 14.62
CA LEU A 350 -63.40 46.31 15.36
C LEU A 350 -63.42 47.53 16.26
#